data_AF-A0A4T0FJ23-F1
#
_entry.id   AF-A0A4T0FJ23-F1
#
_cell.length_a   1.000
_cell.length_b   1.000
_cell.length_c   1.000
_cell.angle_alpha   90.00
_cell.angle_beta   90.00
_cell.angle_gamma   90.00
#
_symmetry.space_group_name_H-M   'P 1'
#
loop_
_entity.id
_entity.type
_entity.pdbx_description
1 polymer ?
#
loop_
_entity_poly.entity_id
_entity_poly.type
_entity_poly.pdbx_seq_one_letter_code
_entity_poly.pdbx_strand_id
1 'polypeptide(L)'
;MIKSGLKLRGAAIRIRNFSSTSPSLVTRPITRPNPHLHAHKIQLDDGSQLIVNPPPSAAEAYPDSHSVHLNFNLSDDQISEIKSLRREGASSNALARQFNCSKGLIAVVAPASKQARLEHEQNQLRQRVQWGFNKQLSREQRNKRREYW
;
A
#
# COMPACT_ATOMS: atom_id res chain seq x y z
N MET A 1 -67.00 -13.49 0.68
CA MET A 1 -65.89 -14.46 0.73
C MET A 1 -64.67 -13.87 0.04
N ILE A 2 -63.68 -13.40 0.80
CA ILE A 2 -62.45 -12.79 0.27
C ILE A 2 -61.39 -13.89 0.18
N LYS A 3 -60.96 -14.27 -1.02
CA LYS A 3 -59.88 -15.25 -1.21
C LYS A 3 -58.54 -14.52 -1.27
N SER A 4 -57.77 -14.69 -0.20
CA SER A 4 -56.34 -14.41 -0.08
C SER A 4 -55.51 -15.25 -1.05
N GLY A 5 -54.51 -14.64 -1.68
CA GLY A 5 -53.53 -15.33 -2.53
C GLY A 5 -52.17 -14.65 -2.51
N LEU A 6 -51.47 -14.67 -1.36
CA LEU A 6 -50.03 -14.39 -1.32
C LEU A 6 -49.29 -15.56 -1.98
N LYS A 7 -48.69 -15.33 -3.15
CA LYS A 7 -47.74 -16.27 -3.75
C LYS A 7 -46.32 -15.74 -3.49
N LEU A 8 -45.65 -16.41 -2.55
CA LEU A 8 -44.25 -16.21 -2.18
C LEU A 8 -43.37 -16.36 -3.43
N ARG A 9 -42.67 -15.28 -3.82
CA ARG A 9 -41.61 -15.34 -4.84
C ARG A 9 -40.36 -15.91 -4.18
N GLY A 10 -39.99 -17.13 -4.55
CA GLY A 10 -38.75 -17.76 -4.12
C GLY A 10 -37.54 -16.92 -4.53
N ALA A 11 -36.78 -16.45 -3.54
CA ALA A 11 -35.49 -15.82 -3.76
C ALA A 11 -34.47 -16.92 -4.09
N ALA A 12 -34.13 -17.04 -5.37
CA ALA A 12 -33.03 -17.89 -5.81
C ALA A 12 -31.71 -17.35 -5.23
N ILE A 13 -31.12 -18.08 -4.29
CA ILE A 13 -29.78 -17.80 -3.76
C ILE A 13 -28.78 -18.09 -4.88
N ARG A 14 -28.35 -17.04 -5.58
CA ARG A 14 -27.33 -17.12 -6.62
C ARG A 14 -25.96 -17.26 -5.95
N ILE A 15 -25.53 -18.50 -5.74
CA ILE A 15 -24.18 -18.83 -5.30
C ILE A 15 -23.22 -18.28 -6.37
N ARG A 16 -22.46 -17.24 -6.05
CA ARG A 16 -21.43 -16.69 -6.93
C ARG A 16 -20.22 -17.60 -6.83
N ASN A 17 -20.01 -18.45 -7.83
CA ASN A 17 -18.76 -19.17 -8.00
C ASN A 17 -17.68 -18.15 -8.38
N PHE A 18 -16.77 -17.87 -7.45
CA PHE A 18 -15.55 -17.11 -7.74
C PHE A 18 -14.58 -18.02 -8.51
N SER A 19 -14.69 -18.02 -9.83
CA SER A 19 -13.64 -18.56 -10.70
C SER A 19 -12.52 -17.51 -10.80
N SER A 20 -11.50 -17.62 -9.95
CA SER A 20 -10.30 -16.78 -10.03
C SER A 20 -9.32 -17.36 -11.04
N THR A 21 -9.63 -17.28 -12.33
CA THR A 21 -8.67 -17.59 -13.39
C THR A 21 -7.94 -16.30 -13.75
N SER A 22 -6.95 -15.92 -12.94
CA SER A 22 -5.97 -14.91 -13.34
C SER A 22 -4.96 -15.54 -14.31
N PRO A 23 -4.71 -14.96 -15.50
CA PRO A 23 -3.62 -15.42 -16.36
C PRO A 23 -2.29 -15.11 -15.65
N SER A 24 -1.58 -16.16 -15.23
CA SER A 24 -0.28 -16.06 -14.59
C SER A 24 0.77 -15.60 -15.60
N LEU A 25 0.92 -14.29 -15.76
CA LEU A 25 2.07 -13.71 -16.43
C LEU A 25 3.27 -13.77 -15.46
N VAL A 26 4.19 -14.67 -15.75
CA VAL A 26 5.57 -14.74 -15.23
C VAL A 26 5.66 -14.83 -13.70
N THR A 27 5.38 -16.02 -13.17
CA THR A 27 5.92 -16.41 -11.86
C THR A 27 7.42 -16.60 -12.03
N ARG A 28 8.23 -15.55 -11.80
CA ARG A 28 9.60 -15.83 -11.38
C ARG A 28 9.47 -16.77 -10.18
N PRO A 29 10.15 -17.93 -10.15
CA PRO A 29 10.16 -18.73 -8.93
C PRO A 29 10.61 -17.79 -7.83
N ILE A 30 9.75 -17.59 -6.82
CA ILE A 30 10.15 -16.87 -5.62
C ILE A 30 11.14 -17.82 -4.94
N THR A 31 12.40 -17.77 -5.38
CA THR A 31 13.51 -18.40 -4.70
C THR A 31 13.64 -17.63 -3.40
N ARG A 32 12.87 -18.03 -2.39
CA ARG A 32 13.06 -17.51 -1.05
C ARG A 32 14.48 -17.94 -0.68
N PRO A 33 15.41 -17.01 -0.45
CA PRO A 33 16.74 -17.39 0.03
C PRO A 33 16.54 -18.24 1.29
N ASN A 34 17.24 -19.38 1.37
CA ASN A 34 17.10 -20.28 2.51
C ASN A 34 17.42 -19.48 3.78
N PRO A 35 16.46 -19.25 4.70
CA PRO A 35 16.68 -18.39 5.86
C PRO A 35 17.65 -19.00 6.86
N HIS A 36 18.05 -20.26 6.67
CA HIS A 36 18.98 -20.99 7.53
C HIS A 36 20.37 -21.16 6.91
N LEU A 37 20.65 -20.55 5.75
CA LEU A 37 21.92 -20.71 5.05
C LEU A 37 23.11 -20.25 5.93
N HIS A 38 22.91 -19.27 6.80
CA HIS A 38 23.91 -18.73 7.73
C HIS A 38 23.56 -18.94 9.21
N ALA A 39 22.64 -19.86 9.52
CA ALA A 39 22.19 -20.04 10.89
C ALA A 39 23.20 -20.86 11.72
N HIS A 40 23.47 -20.41 12.94
CA HIS A 40 24.22 -21.19 13.93
C HIS A 40 23.25 -22.05 14.73
N LYS A 41 23.59 -23.34 14.89
CA LYS A 41 22.84 -24.27 15.74
C LYS A 41 23.57 -24.41 17.08
N ILE A 42 22.89 -24.06 18.16
CA ILE A 42 23.38 -24.21 19.52
C ILE A 42 22.60 -25.38 20.14
N GLN A 43 23.32 -26.40 20.60
CA GLN A 43 22.73 -27.50 21.38
C GLN A 43 22.60 -27.05 22.84
N LEU A 44 21.42 -27.23 23.42
CA LEU A 44 21.13 -26.95 24.83
C LEU A 44 21.26 -28.25 25.65
N ASP A 45 21.43 -28.11 26.97
CA ASP A 45 21.66 -29.23 27.88
C ASP A 45 20.47 -30.21 27.98
N ASP A 46 19.27 -29.75 27.60
CA ASP A 46 18.03 -30.53 27.53
C ASP A 46 17.90 -31.33 26.20
N GLY A 47 18.87 -31.21 25.29
CA GLY A 47 18.87 -31.83 23.97
C GLY A 47 18.10 -31.05 22.90
N SER A 48 17.60 -29.84 23.22
CA SER A 48 16.94 -28.98 22.25
C SER A 48 17.95 -28.17 21.40
N GLN A 49 17.56 -27.84 20.16
CA GLN A 49 18.39 -27.08 19.23
C GLN A 49 17.84 -25.67 19.06
N LEU A 50 18.66 -24.67 19.41
CA LEU A 50 18.35 -23.27 19.18
C LEU A 50 19.05 -22.81 17.90
N ILE A 51 18.25 -22.35 16.94
CA ILE A 51 18.73 -21.84 15.65
C ILE A 51 18.80 -20.31 15.77
N VAL A 52 20.02 -19.75 15.78
CA VAL A 52 20.26 -18.30 15.79
C VAL A 52 20.68 -17.87 14.40
N ASN A 53 19.92 -16.96 13.81
CA ASN A 53 20.38 -16.21 12.64
C ASN A 53 21.21 -15.03 13.15
N PRO A 54 22.52 -14.96 12.85
CA PRO A 54 23.31 -13.80 13.23
C PRO A 54 22.73 -12.55 12.54
N PRO A 55 22.83 -11.37 13.17
CA PRO A 55 22.52 -10.14 12.45
C PRO A 55 23.40 -10.09 11.18
N PRO A 56 22.88 -9.58 10.06
CA PRO A 56 23.69 -9.43 8.85
C PRO A 56 24.95 -8.64 9.21
N SER A 57 26.12 -9.14 8.81
CA SER A 57 27.38 -8.41 8.99
C SER A 57 27.25 -7.03 8.33
N ALA A 58 27.90 -5.99 8.86
CA ALA A 58 27.81 -4.64 8.28
C ALA A 58 28.21 -4.61 6.78
N ALA A 59 29.03 -5.56 6.32
CA ALA A 59 29.40 -5.73 4.92
C ALA A 59 28.30 -6.42 4.06
N GLU A 60 27.40 -7.17 4.69
CA GLU A 60 26.21 -7.81 4.08
C GLU A 60 24.92 -7.02 4.34
N ALA A 61 25.01 -5.87 5.03
CA ALA A 61 23.89 -4.97 5.18
C ALA A 61 23.36 -4.65 3.78
N TYR A 62 22.07 -4.94 3.57
CA TYR A 62 21.43 -4.75 2.28
C TYR A 62 21.79 -3.35 1.75
N PRO A 63 22.26 -3.23 0.50
CA PRO A 63 22.56 -1.92 -0.07
C PRO A 63 21.33 -1.06 0.16
N ASP A 64 21.53 0.16 0.68
CA ASP A 64 20.45 1.08 0.97
C ASP A 64 19.81 1.51 -0.35
N SER A 65 18.93 0.65 -0.87
CA SER A 65 18.25 0.79 -2.15
C SER A 65 17.31 2.01 -2.18
N HIS A 66 17.28 2.78 -1.10
CA HIS A 66 16.39 3.91 -0.89
C HIS A 66 17.11 5.26 -0.83
N SER A 67 18.45 5.32 -1.01
CA SER A 67 19.17 6.60 -1.12
C SER A 67 18.93 7.25 -2.50
N VAL A 68 17.71 7.69 -2.77
CA VAL A 68 17.40 8.51 -3.94
C VAL A 68 17.86 9.94 -3.64
N HIS A 69 18.85 10.43 -4.38
CA HIS A 69 19.26 11.84 -4.32
C HIS A 69 18.16 12.71 -4.93
N LEU A 70 17.36 13.31 -4.06
CA LEU A 70 16.32 14.25 -4.45
C LEU A 70 16.93 15.63 -4.68
N ASN A 71 16.42 16.32 -5.69
CA ASN A 71 16.71 17.73 -5.90
C ASN A 71 15.87 18.58 -4.94
N PHE A 72 16.54 19.37 -4.11
CA PHE A 72 15.92 20.33 -3.18
C PHE A 72 16.00 21.77 -3.67
N ASN A 73 16.80 22.05 -4.70
CA ASN A 73 17.05 23.39 -5.24
C ASN A 73 16.34 23.53 -6.58
N LEU A 74 15.03 23.81 -6.54
CA LEU A 74 14.27 24.14 -7.75
C LEU A 74 14.47 25.62 -8.13
N SER A 75 14.64 25.88 -9.42
CA SER A 75 14.61 27.24 -9.97
C SER A 75 13.20 27.82 -9.89
N ASP A 76 13.08 29.15 -9.81
CA ASP A 76 11.81 29.86 -9.87
C ASP A 76 11.02 29.55 -11.16
N ASP A 77 11.71 29.35 -12.28
CA ASP A 77 11.10 28.97 -13.56
C ASP A 77 10.43 27.59 -13.45
N GLN A 78 11.12 26.61 -12.85
CA GLN A 78 10.59 25.26 -12.61
C GLN A 78 9.39 25.30 -11.65
N ILE A 79 9.45 26.16 -10.63
CA ILE A 79 8.33 26.37 -9.70
C ILE A 79 7.09 26.91 -10.44
N SER A 80 7.29 27.84 -11.38
CA SER A 80 6.21 28.38 -12.20
C SER A 80 5.57 27.31 -13.10
N GLU A 81 6.38 26.45 -13.70
CA GLU A 81 5.95 25.32 -14.54
C GLU A 81 5.21 24.26 -13.71
N ILE A 82 5.71 23.92 -12.53
CA ILE A 82 5.01 23.01 -11.60
C ILE A 82 3.63 23.55 -11.27
N LYS A 83 3.50 24.88 -11.05
CA LYS A 83 2.21 25.52 -10.77
C LYS A 83 1.26 25.47 -11.97
N SER A 84 1.74 25.71 -13.20
CA SER A 84 0.89 25.63 -14.40
C SER A 84 0.40 24.20 -14.62
N LEU A 85 1.30 23.22 -14.65
CA LEU A 85 0.98 21.80 -14.83
C LEU A 85 0.02 21.29 -13.75
N ARG A 86 0.19 21.75 -12.50
CA ARG A 86 -0.73 21.36 -11.42
C ARG A 86 -2.14 21.92 -11.61
N ARG A 87 -2.27 23.14 -12.15
CA ARG A 87 -3.57 23.73 -12.49
C ARG A 87 -4.24 22.98 -13.64
N GLU A 88 -3.46 22.51 -14.60
CA GLU A 88 -3.91 21.65 -15.71
C GLU A 88 -4.33 20.24 -15.23
N GLY A 89 -4.00 19.88 -14.00
CA GLY A 89 -4.45 18.63 -13.36
C GLY A 89 -3.38 17.55 -13.23
N ALA A 90 -2.12 17.82 -13.56
CA ALA A 90 -1.03 16.86 -13.42
C ALA A 90 -0.89 16.38 -11.95
N SER A 91 -0.68 15.09 -11.72
CA SER A 91 -0.59 14.53 -10.36
C SER A 91 0.73 14.90 -9.66
N SER A 92 0.71 15.04 -8.33
CA SER A 92 1.93 15.31 -7.55
C SER A 92 2.99 14.22 -7.67
N ASN A 93 2.59 12.96 -7.90
CA ASN A 93 3.54 11.87 -8.16
C ASN A 93 4.22 12.00 -9.53
N ALA A 94 3.49 12.47 -10.56
CA ALA A 94 4.04 12.66 -11.90
C ALA A 94 5.08 13.80 -11.89
N LEU A 95 4.72 14.93 -11.28
CA LEU A 95 5.61 16.08 -11.14
C LEU A 95 6.85 15.74 -10.30
N ALA A 96 6.70 14.96 -9.22
CA ALA A 96 7.84 14.56 -8.37
C ALA A 96 8.89 13.77 -9.17
N ARG A 97 8.43 12.90 -10.07
CA ARG A 97 9.30 12.12 -10.95
C ARG A 97 9.94 12.98 -12.04
N GLN A 98 9.17 13.88 -12.63
CA GLN A 98 9.64 14.74 -13.71
C GLN A 98 10.74 15.71 -13.25
N PHE A 99 10.55 16.34 -12.08
CA PHE A 99 11.50 17.32 -11.53
C PHE A 99 12.49 16.72 -10.52
N ASN A 100 12.51 15.39 -10.38
CA ASN A 100 13.30 14.64 -9.40
C ASN A 100 13.27 15.26 -7.98
N CYS A 101 12.08 15.61 -7.50
CA CYS A 101 11.90 16.30 -6.23
C CYS A 101 10.90 15.58 -5.32
N SER A 102 10.90 15.91 -4.03
CA SER A 102 9.98 15.30 -3.08
C SER A 102 8.53 15.66 -3.40
N LYS A 103 7.63 14.66 -3.34
CA LYS A 103 6.18 14.88 -3.43
C LYS A 103 5.68 15.90 -2.39
N GLY A 104 6.30 15.92 -1.21
CA GLY A 104 5.97 16.88 -0.16
C GLY A 104 6.25 18.32 -0.60
N LEU A 105 7.37 18.55 -1.28
CA LEU A 105 7.74 19.87 -1.79
C LEU A 105 6.70 20.38 -2.81
N ILE A 106 6.25 19.52 -3.73
CA ILE A 106 5.19 19.87 -4.69
C ILE A 106 3.87 20.20 -3.98
N ALA A 107 3.54 19.46 -2.90
CA ALA A 107 2.32 19.73 -2.14
C ALA A 107 2.32 21.11 -1.46
N VAL A 108 3.51 21.62 -1.09
CA VAL A 108 3.70 22.97 -0.54
C VAL A 108 3.66 24.02 -1.65
N VAL A 109 4.40 23.81 -2.74
CA VAL A 109 4.55 24.79 -3.83
C VAL A 109 3.27 24.96 -4.66
N ALA A 110 2.60 23.85 -4.96
CA ALA A 110 1.43 23.79 -5.82
C ALA A 110 0.36 22.86 -5.19
N PRO A 111 -0.42 23.36 -4.20
CA PRO A 111 -1.48 22.59 -3.59
C PRO A 111 -2.54 22.19 -4.62
N ALA A 112 -3.16 21.03 -4.41
CA ALA A 112 -4.27 20.59 -5.25
C ALA A 112 -5.47 21.55 -5.13
N SER A 113 -6.27 21.65 -6.18
CA SER A 113 -7.54 22.38 -6.11
C SER A 113 -8.45 21.79 -5.03
N LYS A 114 -9.30 22.64 -4.43
CA LYS A 114 -10.22 22.23 -3.36
C LYS A 114 -11.14 21.10 -3.82
N GLN A 115 -11.64 21.18 -5.05
CA GLN A 115 -12.50 20.16 -5.67
C GLN A 115 -11.77 18.81 -5.77
N ALA A 116 -10.56 18.78 -6.34
CA ALA A 116 -9.78 17.54 -6.46
C ALA A 116 -9.45 16.91 -5.08
N ARG A 117 -9.23 17.75 -4.05
CA ARG A 117 -9.04 17.25 -2.67
C ARG A 117 -10.30 16.59 -2.11
N LEU A 118 -11.47 17.22 -2.31
CA LEU A 118 -12.75 16.66 -1.86
C LEU A 118 -13.10 15.37 -2.60
N GLU A 119 -12.90 15.31 -3.92
CA GLU A 119 -13.10 14.10 -4.71
C GLU A 119 -12.21 12.95 -4.23
N HIS A 120 -10.94 13.25 -3.95
CA HIS A 120 -10.01 12.27 -3.41
C HIS A 120 -10.46 11.73 -2.05
N GLU A 121 -10.92 12.61 -1.16
CA GLU A 121 -11.46 12.24 0.15
C GLU A 121 -12.71 11.36 0.02
N GLN A 122 -13.66 11.75 -0.83
CA GLN A 122 -14.86 10.96 -1.10
C GLN A 122 -14.50 9.57 -1.66
N ASN A 123 -13.53 9.48 -2.56
CA ASN A 123 -13.05 8.20 -3.09
C ASN A 123 -12.44 7.32 -1.99
N GLN A 124 -11.67 7.91 -1.05
CA GLN A 124 -11.17 7.16 0.11
C GLN A 124 -12.32 6.67 1.00
N LEU A 125 -13.34 7.50 1.25
CA LEU A 125 -14.50 7.09 2.05
C LEU A 125 -15.27 5.94 1.40
N ARG A 126 -15.54 6.02 0.08
CA ARG A 126 -16.17 4.92 -0.67
C ARG A 126 -15.38 3.62 -0.55
N GLN A 127 -14.05 3.70 -0.65
CA GLN A 127 -13.19 2.52 -0.47
C GLN A 127 -13.27 1.97 0.96
N ARG A 128 -13.35 2.82 1.98
CA ARG A 128 -13.49 2.39 3.39
C ARG A 128 -14.81 1.67 3.65
N VAL A 129 -15.91 2.16 3.07
CA VAL A 129 -17.23 1.50 3.16
C VAL A 129 -17.21 0.12 2.51
N GLN A 130 -16.43 -0.07 1.44
CA GLN A 130 -16.26 -1.37 0.79
C GLN A 130 -15.40 -2.36 1.59
N TRP A 131 -14.75 -1.94 2.69
CA TRP A 131 -13.96 -2.86 3.49
C TRP A 131 -14.86 -3.75 4.35
N GLY A 132 -14.64 -5.05 4.31
CA GLY A 132 -15.25 -5.98 5.26
C GLY A 132 -14.72 -5.80 6.68
N PHE A 133 -15.45 -6.36 7.65
CA PHE A 133 -15.20 -6.23 9.10
C PHE A 133 -13.73 -6.49 9.50
N ASN A 134 -13.15 -7.62 9.07
CA ASN A 134 -11.77 -7.98 9.43
C ASN A 134 -10.74 -6.93 9.00
N LYS A 135 -10.93 -6.30 7.84
CA LYS A 135 -10.03 -5.26 7.32
C LYS A 135 -10.17 -3.97 8.11
N GLN A 136 -11.39 -3.61 8.50
CA GLN A 136 -11.65 -2.45 9.36
C GLN A 136 -10.97 -2.64 10.72
N LEU A 137 -11.21 -3.76 11.39
CA LEU A 137 -10.58 -4.11 12.68
C LEU A 137 -9.05 -4.08 12.60
N SER A 138 -8.46 -4.67 11.56
CA SER A 138 -6.99 -4.66 11.36
C SER A 138 -6.44 -3.25 11.15
N ARG A 139 -7.17 -2.36 10.46
CA ARG A 139 -6.78 -0.96 10.26
C ARG A 139 -6.87 -0.17 11.55
N GLU A 140 -7.91 -0.37 12.34
CA GLU A 140 -8.07 0.25 13.66
C GLU A 140 -6.98 -0.18 14.63
N GLN A 141 -6.66 -1.48 14.71
CA GLN A 141 -5.54 -1.96 15.53
C GLN A 141 -4.20 -1.35 15.10
N ARG A 142 -3.96 -1.20 13.79
CA ARG A 142 -2.77 -0.51 13.28
C ARG A 142 -2.76 0.97 13.65
N ASN A 143 -3.92 1.64 13.67
CA ASN A 143 -4.02 3.02 14.12
C ASN A 143 -3.68 3.14 15.60
N LYS A 144 -4.25 2.29 16.47
CA LYS A 144 -3.91 2.24 17.90
C LYS A 144 -2.41 2.02 18.11
N ARG A 145 -1.79 1.07 17.40
CA ARG A 145 -0.33 0.87 17.48
C ARG A 145 0.48 2.10 17.10
N ARG A 146 0.07 2.86 16.07
CA ARG A 146 0.75 4.11 15.69
C ARG A 146 0.56 5.25 16.69
N GLU A 147 -0.48 5.18 17.51
CA GLU A 147 -0.75 6.16 18.57
C GLU A 147 0.05 5.85 19.84
N TYR A 148 0.27 4.57 20.13
CA TYR A 148 1.05 4.11 21.29
C TYR A 148 2.57 4.05 21.07
N TRP A 149 3.03 4.10 19.82
CA TRP A 149 4.46 4.14 19.45
C TRP A 149 4.88 5.57 19.16
#